data_AF-A0A6S7E048-F1
#
_entry.id   AF-A0A6S7E048-F1
#
_cell.length_a   1.000
_cell.length_b   1.000
_cell.length_c   1.000
_cell.angle_alpha   90.00
_cell.angle_beta   90.00
_cell.angle_gamma   90.00
#
_symmetry.space_group_name_H-M   'P 1'
#
loop_
_entity.id
_entity.type
_entity.pdbx_description
1 polymer ?
#
loop_
_entity_poly.entity_id
_entity_poly.type
_entity_poly.pdbx_seq_one_letter_code
_entity_poly.pdbx_strand_id
1 'polypeptide(L)'
;MTASIRDAIVSSAHLATSAPQLSEVEFGLIIASHAFNRWMVRCMSCAGLPDLTSLDILVLNHVFHRGRGKKLADICFTLNVEDTHLVNYSLKKLERLGVVQSAKTGKEVIYTTTDAGAAAIARYAEVREQCLVKSFIDSPAADDASHQLANTLRALSGLYDQAARAATSL
;
A
#
# COMPACT_ATOMS: atom_id res chain seq x y z
N MET A 1 -25.95 4.35 -23.80
CA MET A 1 -25.44 3.20 -24.57
C MET A 1 -24.88 2.22 -23.56
N THR A 2 -25.53 1.06 -23.37
CA THR A 2 -25.04 -0.01 -22.50
C THR A 2 -23.84 -0.66 -23.17
N ALA A 3 -22.65 -0.52 -22.58
CA ALA A 3 -21.44 -1.19 -23.07
C ALA A 3 -21.68 -2.71 -23.10
N SER A 4 -21.47 -3.33 -24.25
CA SER A 4 -21.49 -4.78 -24.41
C SER A 4 -20.30 -5.39 -23.68
N ILE A 5 -20.49 -6.49 -22.94
CA ILE A 5 -19.41 -7.24 -22.26
C ILE A 5 -18.25 -7.59 -23.22
N ARG A 6 -18.52 -7.68 -24.53
CA ARG A 6 -17.51 -7.96 -25.56
C ARG A 6 -16.47 -6.84 -25.74
N ASP A 7 -16.80 -5.60 -25.36
CA ASP A 7 -15.91 -4.44 -25.51
C ASP A 7 -15.24 -4.05 -24.19
N ALA A 8 -15.58 -4.73 -23.09
CA ALA A 8 -15.09 -4.43 -21.74
C ALA A 8 -13.76 -5.15 -21.44
N ILE A 9 -12.76 -4.41 -20.96
CA ILE A 9 -11.46 -4.96 -20.57
C ILE A 9 -11.55 -5.50 -19.13
N VAL A 10 -11.95 -6.77 -18.99
CA VAL A 10 -12.22 -7.40 -17.68
C VAL A 10 -11.30 -8.59 -17.40
N SER A 11 -10.99 -8.84 -16.12
CA SER A 11 -10.25 -10.04 -15.69
C SER A 11 -11.09 -11.32 -15.78
N SER A 12 -12.36 -11.21 -15.39
CA SER A 12 -13.27 -12.33 -15.17
C SER A 12 -14.62 -12.04 -15.82
N ALA A 13 -14.78 -12.41 -17.08
CA ALA A 13 -16.00 -12.11 -17.87
C ALA A 13 -17.30 -12.63 -17.24
N HIS A 14 -17.24 -13.71 -16.45
CA HIS A 14 -18.40 -14.28 -15.75
C HIS A 14 -18.91 -13.41 -14.60
N LEU A 15 -18.11 -12.46 -14.10
CA LEU A 15 -18.51 -11.49 -13.06
C LEU A 15 -19.06 -10.19 -13.66
N ALA A 16 -18.85 -9.95 -14.95
CA ALA A 16 -19.18 -8.70 -15.64
C ALA A 16 -20.64 -8.64 -16.14
N THR A 17 -21.57 -9.38 -15.53
CA THR A 17 -22.95 -9.55 -16.03
C THR A 17 -23.82 -8.32 -15.78
N SER A 18 -23.82 -7.80 -14.56
CA SER A 18 -24.69 -6.68 -14.16
C SER A 18 -23.99 -5.32 -14.11
N ALA A 19 -22.66 -5.31 -13.99
CA ALA A 19 -21.86 -4.09 -13.88
C ALA A 19 -20.47 -4.26 -14.54
N PRO A 20 -20.39 -4.34 -15.88
CA PRO A 20 -19.11 -4.58 -16.57
C PRO A 20 -18.06 -3.50 -16.29
N GLN A 21 -18.48 -2.24 -16.07
CA GLN A 21 -17.58 -1.15 -15.70
C GLN A 21 -16.91 -1.35 -14.34
N LEU A 22 -17.61 -1.98 -13.38
CA LEU A 22 -17.01 -2.32 -12.09
C LEU A 22 -15.93 -3.39 -12.28
N SER A 23 -16.18 -4.39 -13.13
CA SER A 23 -15.20 -5.43 -13.47
C SER A 23 -13.98 -4.87 -14.21
N GLU A 24 -14.13 -3.83 -15.02
CA GLU A 24 -12.99 -3.10 -15.62
C GLU A 24 -12.14 -2.40 -14.55
N VAL A 25 -12.79 -1.73 -13.60
CA VAL A 25 -12.11 -1.08 -12.47
C VAL A 25 -11.36 -2.11 -11.61
N GLU A 26 -12.00 -3.24 -11.30
CA GLU A 26 -11.37 -4.34 -10.54
C GLU A 26 -10.17 -4.91 -11.27
N PHE A 27 -10.26 -5.09 -12.60
CA PHE A 27 -9.12 -5.52 -13.38
C PHE A 27 -7.97 -4.52 -13.34
N GLY A 28 -8.28 -3.22 -13.52
CA GLY A 28 -7.32 -2.13 -13.36
C GLY A 28 -6.65 -2.13 -11.99
N LEU A 29 -7.42 -2.33 -10.91
CA LEU A 29 -6.92 -2.41 -9.54
C LEU A 29 -5.94 -3.57 -9.36
N ILE A 30 -6.24 -4.76 -9.91
CA ILE A 30 -5.38 -5.95 -9.82
C ILE A 30 -4.01 -5.65 -10.47
N ILE A 31 -4.01 -5.19 -11.73
CA ILE A 31 -2.76 -4.97 -12.46
C ILE A 31 -1.95 -3.81 -11.86
N ALA A 32 -2.62 -2.74 -11.42
CA ALA A 32 -1.99 -1.60 -10.77
C ALA A 32 -1.39 -1.99 -9.42
N SER A 33 -2.10 -2.78 -8.61
CA SER A 33 -1.62 -3.32 -7.33
C SER A 33 -0.36 -4.16 -7.53
N HIS A 34 -0.35 -5.06 -8.51
CA HIS A 34 0.83 -5.86 -8.82
C HIS A 34 2.02 -5.00 -9.26
N ALA A 35 1.79 -4.01 -10.13
CA ALA A 35 2.83 -3.09 -10.57
C ALA A 35 3.39 -2.24 -9.42
N PHE A 36 2.51 -1.69 -8.58
CA PHE A 36 2.88 -0.88 -7.43
C PHE A 36 3.67 -1.68 -6.39
N ASN A 37 3.23 -2.91 -6.07
CA ASN A 37 3.95 -3.79 -5.16
C ASN A 37 5.36 -4.14 -5.66
N ARG A 38 5.50 -4.47 -6.96
CA ARG A 38 6.84 -4.70 -7.55
C ARG A 38 7.71 -3.45 -7.47
N TRP A 39 7.15 -2.28 -7.78
CA TRP A 39 7.87 -1.01 -7.71
C TRP A 39 8.41 -0.74 -6.30
N MET A 40 7.56 -0.86 -5.26
CA MET A 40 7.99 -0.65 -3.87
C MET A 40 9.16 -1.56 -3.49
N VAL A 41 9.06 -2.86 -3.79
CA VAL A 41 10.11 -3.84 -3.46
C VAL A 41 11.41 -3.53 -4.18
N ARG A 42 11.36 -3.18 -5.47
CA ARG A 42 12.57 -2.81 -6.25
C ARG A 42 13.19 -1.51 -5.76
N CYS A 43 12.38 -0.51 -5.43
CA CYS A 43 12.81 0.76 -4.87
C CYS A 43 13.52 0.55 -3.53
N MET A 44 12.95 -0.25 -2.63
CA MET A 44 13.56 -0.56 -1.33
C MET A 44 14.83 -1.40 -1.44
N SER A 45 14.87 -2.36 -2.37
CA SER A 45 16.08 -3.13 -2.65
C SER A 45 17.23 -2.20 -3.10
N CYS A 46 16.94 -1.21 -3.95
CA CYS A 46 17.91 -0.19 -4.35
C CYS A 46 18.31 0.74 -3.20
N ALA A 47 17.41 0.94 -2.23
CA ALA A 47 17.65 1.71 -1.02
C ALA A 47 18.52 1.00 0.03
N GLY A 48 18.95 -0.24 -0.24
CA GLY A 48 19.87 -0.99 0.61
C GLY A 48 19.19 -1.95 1.59
N LEU A 49 17.87 -2.17 1.47
CA LEU A 49 17.14 -3.18 2.25
C LEU A 49 16.50 -4.21 1.31
N PRO A 50 17.27 -5.20 0.81
CA PRO A 50 16.72 -6.28 0.00
C PRO A 50 15.80 -7.18 0.82
N ASP A 51 15.06 -8.05 0.12
CA ASP A 51 14.21 -9.10 0.70
C ASP A 51 13.04 -8.61 1.57
N LEU A 52 12.70 -7.32 1.50
CA LEU A 52 11.47 -6.79 2.09
C LEU A 52 10.27 -7.01 1.17
N THR A 53 9.14 -7.42 1.76
CA THR A 53 7.84 -7.49 1.07
C THR A 53 7.23 -6.09 0.97
N SER A 54 6.20 -5.92 0.13
CA SER A 54 5.47 -4.64 0.07
C SER A 54 4.88 -4.24 1.42
N LEU A 55 4.37 -5.20 2.21
CA LEU A 55 3.85 -4.93 3.55
C LEU A 55 4.95 -4.48 4.51
N ASP A 56 6.12 -5.13 4.51
CA ASP A 56 7.27 -4.71 5.33
C ASP A 56 7.63 -3.23 5.05
N ILE A 57 7.60 -2.84 3.77
CA ILE A 57 7.93 -1.49 3.31
C ILE A 57 6.86 -0.49 3.74
N LEU A 58 5.57 -0.83 3.61
CA LEU A 58 4.47 0.01 4.07
C LEU A 58 4.53 0.23 5.59
N VAL A 59 4.79 -0.84 6.36
CA VAL A 59 4.97 -0.77 7.81
C VAL A 59 6.15 0.13 8.16
N LEU A 60 7.31 -0.04 7.51
CA LEU A 60 8.50 0.79 7.77
C LEU A 60 8.25 2.27 7.47
N ASN A 61 7.68 2.59 6.30
CA ASN A 61 7.31 3.96 5.94
C ASN A 61 6.33 4.56 6.94
N HIS A 62 5.35 3.77 7.38
CA HIS A 62 4.37 4.24 8.34
C HIS A 62 5.00 4.46 9.73
N VAL A 63 5.84 3.55 10.23
CA VAL A 63 6.57 3.74 11.51
C VAL A 63 7.39 5.03 11.48
N PHE A 64 8.08 5.33 10.37
CA PHE A 64 8.87 6.56 10.22
C PHE A 64 8.02 7.83 10.12
N HIS A 65 6.82 7.74 9.56
CA HIS A 65 5.97 8.91 9.30
C HIS A 65 5.81 9.81 10.53
N ARG A 66 6.16 11.09 10.40
CA ARG A 66 6.06 12.14 11.43
C ARG A 66 6.92 11.93 12.68
N GLY A 67 7.86 10.98 12.69
CA GLY A 67 8.84 10.80 13.78
C GLY A 67 8.23 10.46 15.15
N ARG A 68 6.96 10.03 15.19
CA ARG A 68 6.27 9.60 16.41
C ARG A 68 6.16 8.10 16.44
N GLY A 69 6.42 7.52 17.62
CA GLY A 69 6.26 6.10 17.85
C GLY A 69 4.81 5.64 17.66
N LYS A 70 4.62 4.40 17.20
CA LYS A 70 3.31 3.86 16.83
C LYS A 70 3.03 2.53 17.51
N LYS A 71 1.76 2.28 17.82
CA LYS A 71 1.31 0.98 18.32
C LYS A 71 0.98 0.06 17.15
N LEU A 72 1.09 -1.25 17.38
CA LEU A 72 0.68 -2.26 16.40
C LEU A 72 -0.75 -2.02 15.89
N ALA A 73 -1.71 -1.75 16.79
CA ALA A 73 -3.09 -1.49 16.42
C ALA A 73 -3.26 -0.24 15.52
N ASP A 74 -2.52 0.83 15.81
CA ASP A 74 -2.57 2.07 15.01
C ASP A 74 -2.03 1.84 13.59
N ILE A 75 -0.99 0.99 13.47
CA ILE A 75 -0.40 0.60 12.19
C ILE A 75 -1.41 -0.23 11.38
N CYS A 76 -2.01 -1.26 11.98
CA CYS A 76 -3.04 -2.08 11.34
C CYS A 76 -4.21 -1.23 10.84
N PHE A 77 -4.71 -0.33 11.71
CA PHE A 77 -5.81 0.57 11.39
C PHE A 77 -5.47 1.50 10.21
N THR A 78 -4.31 2.15 10.25
CA THR A 78 -3.94 3.13 9.21
C THR A 78 -3.67 2.48 7.86
N LEU A 79 -3.09 1.28 7.85
CA LEU A 79 -2.78 0.54 6.63
C LEU A 79 -3.96 -0.30 6.11
N ASN A 80 -5.11 -0.28 6.79
CA ASN A 80 -6.28 -1.12 6.52
C ASN A 80 -5.91 -2.62 6.42
N VAL A 81 -5.11 -3.12 7.37
CA VAL A 81 -4.71 -4.53 7.43
C VAL A 81 -5.42 -5.20 8.60
N GLU A 82 -6.31 -6.15 8.29
CA GLU A 82 -7.09 -6.88 9.30
C GLU A 82 -6.23 -7.90 10.07
N ASP A 83 -5.34 -8.61 9.35
CA ASP A 83 -4.48 -9.61 9.96
C ASP A 83 -3.30 -8.97 10.71
N THR A 84 -3.51 -8.83 12.02
CA THR A 84 -2.51 -8.28 12.95
C THR A 84 -1.23 -9.12 13.01
N HIS A 85 -1.29 -10.43 12.72
CA HIS A 85 -0.10 -11.28 12.72
C HIS A 85 0.87 -10.91 11.60
N LEU A 86 0.38 -10.50 10.44
CA LEU A 86 1.21 -10.06 9.32
C LEU A 86 1.98 -8.78 9.64
N VAL A 87 1.31 -7.80 10.26
CA VAL A 87 1.96 -6.54 10.69
C VAL A 87 2.98 -6.81 11.79
N ASN A 88 2.64 -7.67 12.76
CA ASN A 88 3.58 -8.05 13.82
C ASN A 88 4.81 -8.79 13.25
N TYR A 89 4.62 -9.69 12.28
CA TYR A 89 5.74 -10.37 11.61
C TYR A 89 6.65 -9.37 10.89
N SER A 90 6.04 -8.40 10.19
CA SER A 90 6.76 -7.32 9.51
C SER A 90 7.60 -6.50 10.51
N LEU A 91 7.00 -6.10 11.64
CA LEU A 91 7.71 -5.37 12.70
C LEU A 91 8.88 -6.19 13.28
N LYS A 92 8.67 -7.49 13.56
CA LYS A 92 9.73 -8.36 14.08
C LYS A 92 10.88 -8.54 13.08
N LYS A 93 10.56 -8.60 11.79
CA LYS A 93 11.57 -8.64 10.72
C LYS A 93 12.35 -7.33 10.64
N LEU A 94 11.68 -6.18 10.70
CA LEU A 94 12.31 -4.85 10.68
C LEU A 94 13.17 -4.60 11.94
N GLU A 95 12.76 -5.10 13.10
CA GLU A 95 13.58 -5.09 14.32
C GLU A 95 14.85 -5.93 14.15
N ARG A 96 14.74 -7.14 13.59
CA ARG A 96 15.90 -8.01 13.31
C ARG A 96 16.90 -7.36 12.35
N LEU A 97 16.39 -6.56 11.39
CA LEU A 97 17.21 -5.79 10.46
C LEU A 97 17.79 -4.51 11.08
N GLY A 98 17.43 -4.17 12.32
CA GLY A 98 17.95 -2.99 13.02
C GLY A 98 17.41 -1.65 12.53
N VAL A 99 16.38 -1.66 11.67
CA VAL A 99 15.79 -0.43 11.08
C VAL A 99 14.59 0.09 11.87
N VAL A 100 14.03 -0.75 12.73
CA VAL A 100 12.97 -0.41 13.69
C VAL A 100 13.41 -0.88 15.08
N GLN A 101 12.99 -0.16 16.10
CA GLN A 101 13.13 -0.55 17.50
C GLN A 101 11.79 -0.45 18.21
N SER A 102 11.65 -1.19 19.31
CA SER A 102 10.47 -1.10 20.17
C SER A 102 10.83 -0.74 21.60
N ALA A 103 9.91 -0.01 22.25
CA ALA A 103 9.97 0.32 23.66
C ALA A 103 8.65 -0.06 24.32
N LYS A 104 8.72 -0.59 25.54
CA LYS A 104 7.53 -0.81 26.36
C LYS A 104 7.18 0.47 27.11
N THR A 105 5.94 0.92 26.94
CA THR A 105 5.36 2.05 27.69
C THR A 105 4.12 1.54 28.41
N GLY A 106 4.27 1.23 29.70
CA GLY A 106 3.22 0.57 30.48
C GLY A 106 2.89 -0.82 29.94
N LYS A 107 1.65 -1.03 29.49
CA LYS A 107 1.18 -2.29 28.89
C LYS A 107 1.35 -2.36 27.37
N GLU A 108 1.80 -1.28 26.75
CA GLU A 108 1.84 -1.15 25.30
C GLU A 108 3.26 -1.19 24.76
N VAL A 109 3.40 -1.66 23.51
CA VAL A 109 4.66 -1.64 22.76
C VAL A 109 4.57 -0.53 21.72
N ILE A 110 5.55 0.37 21.75
CA ILE A 110 5.68 1.50 20.83
C ILE A 110 6.86 1.22 19.90
N TYR A 111 6.62 1.28 18.59
CA TYR A 111 7.63 1.09 17.56
C TYR A 111 8.10 2.44 17.01
N THR A 112 9.41 2.60 16.88
CA THR A 112 10.05 3.79 16.29
C THR A 112 11.12 3.35 15.29
N THR A 113 11.42 4.22 14.32
CA THR A 113 12.50 3.98 13.37
C THR A 113 13.84 4.30 14.02
N THR A 114 14.88 3.53 13.69
CA THR A 114 16.27 3.83 14.08
C THR A 114 16.91 4.80 13.09
N ASP A 115 18.11 5.30 13.38
CA ASP A 115 18.86 6.13 12.42
C ASP A 115 19.17 5.36 11.13
N ALA A 116 19.45 4.05 11.24
CA ALA A 116 19.65 3.18 10.08
C ALA A 116 18.37 3.06 9.22
N GLY A 117 17.21 2.93 9.86
CA GLY A 117 15.93 2.91 9.16
C GLY A 117 15.58 4.26 8.51
N ALA A 118 15.89 5.37 9.19
CA ALA A 118 15.70 6.70 8.64
C ALA A 118 16.59 6.92 7.40
N ALA A 119 17.85 6.48 7.45
CA ALA A 119 18.77 6.53 6.31
C ALA A 119 18.26 5.69 5.12
N ALA A 120 17.74 4.49 5.37
CA ALA A 120 17.16 3.66 4.33
C ALA A 120 15.92 4.31 3.69
N ILE A 121 15.06 4.97 4.47
CA ILE A 121 13.89 5.68 3.94
C ILE A 121 14.29 6.93 3.16
N ALA A 122 15.32 7.67 3.60
CA ALA A 122 15.87 8.78 2.83
C ALA A 122 16.39 8.30 1.47
N ARG A 123 17.14 7.20 1.44
CA ARG A 123 17.59 6.55 0.21
C ARG A 123 16.43 6.09 -0.67
N TYR A 124 15.38 5.52 -0.08
CA TYR A 124 14.16 5.15 -0.79
C TYR A 124 13.49 6.37 -1.45
N ALA A 125 13.45 7.51 -0.76
CA ALA A 125 12.91 8.75 -1.30
C ALA A 125 13.76 9.26 -2.49
N GLU A 126 15.09 9.20 -2.40
CA GLU A 126 16.00 9.55 -3.50
C GLU A 126 15.75 8.68 -4.75
N VAL A 127 15.69 7.36 -4.58
CA VAL A 127 15.42 6.41 -5.68
C VAL A 127 14.05 6.69 -6.29
N ARG A 128 13.03 6.93 -5.45
CA ARG A 128 11.69 7.27 -5.92
C ARG A 128 11.67 8.56 -6.73
N GLU A 129 12.40 9.58 -6.28
CA GLU A 129 12.49 10.87 -6.96
C GLU A 129 13.09 10.70 -8.36
N GLN A 130 14.21 9.98 -8.45
CA GLN A 130 14.98 9.78 -9.68
C GLN A 130 14.25 8.90 -10.70
N CYS A 131 13.60 7.83 -10.24
CA CYS A 131 13.07 6.80 -11.15
C CYS A 131 11.59 6.97 -11.48
N LEU A 132 10.80 7.61 -10.62
CA LEU A 132 9.35 7.67 -10.79
C LEU A 132 8.81 9.10 -10.77
N VAL A 133 9.16 9.92 -9.77
CA VAL A 133 8.51 11.23 -9.57
C VAL A 133 8.78 12.16 -10.74
N LYS A 134 10.03 12.27 -11.17
CA LYS A 134 10.39 13.15 -12.30
C LYS A 134 9.60 12.79 -13.56
N SER A 135 9.63 11.52 -13.95
CA SER A 135 8.89 11.02 -15.11
C SER A 135 7.37 11.16 -14.97
N PHE A 136 6.85 11.08 -13.74
CA PHE A 136 5.43 11.24 -13.46
C PHE A 136 4.98 12.68 -13.65
N ILE A 137 5.72 13.65 -13.10
CA ILE A 137 5.42 15.10 -13.20
C ILE A 137 5.37 15.55 -14.67
N ASP A 138 6.25 15.00 -15.52
CA ASP A 138 6.29 15.32 -16.95
C ASP A 138 5.20 14.61 -17.77
N SER A 139 4.34 13.80 -17.14
CA SER A 139 3.31 13.00 -17.82
C SER A 139 1.91 13.62 -17.68
N PRO A 140 0.99 13.36 -18.64
CA PRO A 140 -0.41 13.75 -18.50
C PRO A 140 -1.12 13.15 -17.26
N ALA A 141 -0.52 12.14 -16.64
CA ALA A 141 -1.06 11.57 -15.41
C ALA A 141 -0.87 12.49 -14.20
N ALA A 142 0.04 13.48 -14.24
CA ALA A 142 0.25 14.40 -13.13
C ALA A 142 -0.82 15.50 -12.97
N ASP A 143 -1.75 15.61 -13.91
CA ASP A 143 -2.84 16.58 -13.88
C ASP A 143 -3.89 16.27 -12.79
N ASP A 144 -4.93 17.11 -12.67
CA ASP A 144 -6.06 16.96 -11.72
C ASP A 144 -6.70 15.55 -11.73
N ALA A 145 -6.56 14.83 -12.84
CA ALA A 145 -6.98 13.44 -12.99
C ALA A 145 -6.38 12.53 -11.90
N SER A 146 -5.13 12.74 -11.48
CA SER A 146 -4.52 11.95 -10.41
C SER A 146 -5.13 12.22 -9.04
N HIS A 147 -5.46 13.48 -8.74
CA HIS A 147 -6.18 13.82 -7.51
C HIS A 147 -7.56 13.18 -7.47
N GLN A 148 -8.28 13.23 -8.60
CA GLN A 148 -9.58 12.56 -8.73
C GLN A 148 -9.45 11.05 -8.58
N LEU A 149 -8.49 10.42 -9.27
CA LEU A 149 -8.22 8.99 -9.15
C LEU A 149 -7.92 8.58 -7.70
N ALA A 150 -7.09 9.34 -6.99
CA ALA A 150 -6.78 9.07 -5.59
C ALA A 150 -8.03 9.15 -4.68
N ASN A 151 -8.95 10.08 -4.95
CA ASN A 151 -10.22 10.17 -4.23
C ASN A 151 -11.11 8.96 -4.55
N THR A 152 -11.20 8.57 -5.81
CA THR A 152 -11.97 7.41 -6.26
C THR A 152 -11.45 6.11 -5.64
N LEU A 153 -10.13 5.89 -5.60
CA LEU A 153 -9.54 4.72 -4.96
C LEU A 153 -9.88 4.64 -3.46
N ARG A 154 -9.87 5.77 -2.76
CA ARG A 154 -10.27 5.82 -1.34
C ARG A 154 -11.76 5.51 -1.15
N ALA A 155 -12.63 6.04 -2.02
CA ALA A 155 -14.06 5.73 -1.99
C ALA A 155 -14.33 4.24 -2.28
N LEU A 156 -13.65 3.67 -3.30
CA LEU A 156 -13.74 2.26 -3.64
C LEU A 156 -13.29 1.34 -2.50
N SER A 157 -12.20 1.68 -1.80
CA SER A 157 -11.75 0.94 -0.61
C SER A 157 -12.88 0.81 0.42
N GLY A 158 -13.57 1.91 0.73
CA GLY A 158 -14.68 1.89 1.69
C GLY A 158 -15.90 1.10 1.21
N LEU A 159 -16.14 1.03 -0.11
CA LEU A 159 -17.19 0.18 -0.70
C LEU A 159 -16.82 -1.30 -0.58
N TYR A 160 -15.57 -1.66 -0.86
CA TYR A 160 -15.09 -3.04 -0.72
C TYR A 160 -15.12 -3.51 0.74
N ASP A 161 -14.74 -2.66 1.70
CA ASP A 161 -14.82 -2.99 3.13
C ASP A 161 -16.27 -3.28 3.56
N GLN A 162 -17.23 -2.50 3.07
CA GLN A 162 -18.66 -2.73 3.32
C GLN A 162 -19.14 -4.04 2.67
N ALA A 163 -18.77 -4.27 1.42
CA ALA A 163 -19.12 -5.49 0.69
C ALA A 163 -18.54 -6.75 1.35
N ALA A 164 -17.29 -6.70 1.83
CA ALA A 164 -16.65 -7.80 2.54
C ALA A 164 -17.38 -8.15 3.84
N ARG A 165 -17.79 -7.14 4.62
CA ARG A 165 -18.58 -7.35 5.85
C ARG A 165 -19.93 -7.97 5.55
N ALA A 166 -20.62 -7.50 4.51
CA ALA A 166 -21.88 -8.08 4.08
C ALA A 166 -21.70 -9.55 3.65
N ALA A 167 -20.63 -9.86 2.92
CA ALA A 167 -20.33 -11.22 2.48
C ALA A 167 -20.09 -12.19 3.66
N THR A 168 -19.43 -11.75 4.74
CA THR A 168 -19.23 -12.57 5.95
C THR A 168 -20.54 -12.89 6.69
N SER A 169 -21.60 -12.12 6.45
CA SER A 169 -22.92 -12.33 7.08
C SER A 169 -23.89 -13.20 6.28
N LEU A 170 -23.48 -13.67 5.10
CA LEU A 170 -24.21 -14.61 4.25
C LEU A 170 -23.92 -16.05 4.66
#